data_AF-W7HZ38-F1
#
_entry.id   AF-W7HZ38-F1
#
_cell.length_a   1.000
_cell.length_b   1.000
_cell.length_c   1.000
_cell.angle_alpha   90.00
_cell.angle_beta   90.00
_cell.angle_gamma   90.00
#
_symmetry.space_group_name_H-M   'P 1'
#
loop_
_entity.id
_entity.type
_entity.pdbx_description
1 polymer ?
#
loop_
_entity_poly.entity_id
_entity_poly.type
_entity_poly.pdbx_seq_one_letter_code
_entity_poly.pdbx_strand_id
1 'polypeptide(L)'
;MASKAVLSLSFISLAAAQAAVWGQCGGIGWTGPTTCASGTTCVRNNDYYSQCIPNANAGTTTTASRTTTTTTTTRTTTTTAAAVQTGWEEVIGEGSFNSFSSFWNYLYPWGSDHNGSARMKQDKVSTSGGVLTLRADRLSSQDGYSTANPKPAIWYWSGAVHAKATVVINDQFPNWEIRGEFKAPTSRGTWPAFWLTGTQSWPPEIDILEFKGDTTNWFNTFRSSSDVSTTKATVGNAASTWHQYRIWATKANANDVTVHFYVDGDWKGQHNAAGFVNKPMWIIINLQMEGSSGSPGPGGSTTYQAQKVYVGRSRTY
;
A
#
# COMPACT_ATOMS: atom_id res chain seq x y z
N MET A 1 11.99 67.95 -34.75
CA MET A 1 12.52 66.58 -34.94
C MET A 1 12.28 65.83 -33.64
N ALA A 2 11.28 64.95 -33.58
CA ALA A 2 10.94 64.20 -32.38
C ALA A 2 11.50 62.78 -32.48
N SER A 3 12.43 62.44 -31.60
CA SER A 3 13.13 61.15 -31.57
C SER A 3 12.20 60.09 -30.96
N LYS A 4 11.83 59.08 -31.75
CA LYS A 4 11.04 57.93 -31.29
C LYS A 4 11.99 56.90 -30.68
N ALA A 5 11.94 56.75 -29.35
CA ALA A 5 12.60 55.65 -28.66
C ALA A 5 11.81 54.34 -28.90
N VAL A 6 12.44 53.38 -29.57
CA VAL A 6 11.91 52.02 -29.77
C VAL A 6 12.28 51.19 -28.53
N LEU A 7 11.29 50.84 -27.72
CA LEU A 7 11.45 49.95 -26.58
C LEU A 7 11.43 48.49 -27.08
N SER A 8 12.58 47.83 -27.10
CA SER A 8 12.71 46.41 -27.44
C SER A 8 12.22 45.56 -26.26
N LEU A 9 11.04 44.95 -26.38
CA LEU A 9 10.58 43.90 -25.46
C LEU A 9 11.33 42.60 -25.77
N SER A 10 12.28 42.25 -24.92
CA SER A 10 12.88 40.91 -24.91
C SER A 10 11.86 39.91 -24.38
N PHE A 11 11.39 39.02 -25.25
CA PHE A 11 10.59 37.86 -24.84
C PHE A 11 11.51 36.86 -24.13
N ILE A 12 11.40 36.79 -22.81
CA ILE A 12 11.98 35.68 -22.03
C ILE A 12 11.14 34.45 -22.36
N SER A 13 11.68 33.54 -23.17
CA SER A 13 11.09 32.21 -23.33
C SER A 13 11.16 31.48 -21.99
N LEU A 14 10.04 31.40 -21.25
CA LEU A 14 9.91 30.42 -20.18
C LEU A 14 9.95 29.04 -20.84
N ALA A 15 11.09 28.37 -20.72
CA ALA A 15 11.13 26.93 -20.95
C ALA A 15 10.19 26.29 -19.92
N ALA A 16 9.02 25.83 -20.35
CA ALA A 16 8.16 24.99 -19.52
C ALA A 16 8.93 23.69 -19.29
N ALA A 17 9.63 23.60 -18.16
CA ALA A 17 10.24 22.36 -17.68
C ALA A 17 9.16 21.27 -17.67
N GLN A 18 9.49 20.03 -18.00
CA GLN A 18 8.51 18.94 -17.93
C GLN A 18 8.05 18.76 -16.48
N ALA A 19 6.77 18.46 -16.26
CA ALA A 19 6.28 18.03 -14.96
C ALA A 19 7.04 16.75 -14.59
N ALA A 20 7.59 16.74 -13.37
CA ALA A 20 8.22 15.55 -12.82
C ALA A 20 7.22 14.38 -12.82
N VAL A 21 7.73 13.16 -12.72
CA VAL A 21 6.89 11.98 -12.45
C VAL A 21 6.06 12.27 -11.19
N TRP A 22 4.74 12.06 -11.27
CA TRP A 22 3.73 12.43 -10.25
C TRP A 22 3.49 13.94 -10.04
N GLY A 23 4.14 14.82 -10.79
CA GLY A 23 3.86 16.25 -10.78
C GLY A 23 2.51 16.58 -11.43
N GLN A 24 1.93 17.73 -11.05
CA GLN A 24 0.75 18.26 -11.73
C GLN A 24 1.11 18.67 -13.16
N CYS A 25 0.32 18.17 -14.11
CA CYS A 25 0.50 18.40 -15.55
C CYS A 25 -0.73 19.04 -16.22
N GLY A 26 -1.73 19.45 -15.43
CA GLY A 26 -2.94 20.08 -15.96
C GLY A 26 -3.98 20.36 -14.89
N GLY A 27 -5.07 21.00 -15.32
CA GLY A 27 -6.17 21.44 -14.47
C GLY A 27 -6.59 22.89 -14.75
N ILE A 28 -7.86 23.23 -14.51
CA ILE A 28 -8.36 24.60 -14.59
C ILE A 28 -7.54 25.49 -13.65
N GLY A 29 -6.92 26.54 -14.21
CA GLY A 29 -6.08 27.49 -13.47
C GLY A 29 -4.62 27.08 -13.31
N TRP A 30 -4.21 25.90 -13.79
CA TRP A 30 -2.80 25.47 -13.75
C TRP A 30 -1.95 26.26 -14.77
N THR A 31 -0.92 26.94 -14.28
CA THR A 31 0.04 27.72 -15.09
C THR A 31 1.42 27.05 -15.20
N GLY A 32 1.58 25.87 -14.60
CA GLY A 32 2.82 25.11 -14.61
C GLY A 32 2.97 24.20 -15.83
N PRO A 33 3.91 23.26 -15.78
CA PRO A 33 4.18 22.33 -16.87
C PRO A 33 2.94 21.54 -17.31
N THR A 34 2.73 21.37 -18.61
CA THR A 34 1.65 20.53 -19.17
C THR A 34 2.15 19.27 -19.85
N THR A 35 3.47 19.15 -20.00
CA THR A 35 4.14 17.97 -20.58
C THR A 35 4.83 17.21 -19.46
N CYS A 36 4.64 15.91 -19.40
CA CYS A 36 5.26 15.06 -18.39
C CYS A 36 6.67 14.62 -18.78
N ALA A 37 7.50 14.32 -17.77
CA ALA A 37 8.81 13.72 -17.97
C ALA A 37 8.70 12.40 -18.77
N SER A 38 9.72 12.09 -19.55
CA SER A 38 9.76 10.88 -20.39
C SER A 38 9.42 9.61 -19.60
N GLY A 39 8.64 8.71 -20.22
CA GLY A 39 8.17 7.48 -19.58
C GLY A 39 6.90 7.63 -18.73
N THR A 40 6.29 8.83 -18.70
CA THR A 40 5.04 9.09 -17.99
C THR A 40 4.01 9.79 -18.89
N THR A 41 2.73 9.64 -18.56
CA THR A 41 1.61 10.26 -19.28
C THR A 41 0.84 11.17 -18.34
N CYS A 42 0.43 12.35 -18.84
CA CYS A 42 -0.45 13.23 -18.09
C CYS A 42 -1.86 12.63 -18.04
N VAL A 43 -2.29 12.16 -16.88
CA VAL A 43 -3.61 11.57 -16.67
C VAL A 43 -4.47 12.57 -15.93
N ARG A 44 -5.63 12.91 -16.50
CA ARG A 44 -6.61 13.79 -15.86
C ARG A 44 -7.25 13.07 -14.67
N ASN A 45 -7.17 13.69 -13.49
CA ASN A 45 -7.83 13.19 -12.28
C ASN A 45 -9.19 13.86 -12.07
N ASN A 46 -9.23 15.20 -12.18
CA ASN A 46 -10.46 15.99 -12.20
C ASN A 46 -10.28 17.28 -13.01
N ASP A 47 -11.30 18.14 -13.05
CA ASP A 47 -11.27 19.41 -13.82
C ASP A 47 -10.13 20.34 -13.40
N TYR A 48 -9.75 20.34 -12.12
CA TYR A 48 -8.73 21.23 -11.56
C TYR A 48 -7.35 20.57 -11.42
N TYR A 49 -7.23 19.27 -11.72
CA TYR A 49 -6.00 18.51 -11.47
C TYR A 49 -5.78 17.34 -12.44
N SER A 50 -4.62 17.33 -13.10
CA SER A 50 -4.08 16.22 -13.89
C SER A 50 -2.65 15.93 -13.44
N GLN A 51 -2.22 14.66 -13.44
CA GLN A 51 -0.95 14.23 -12.88
C GLN A 51 -0.14 13.34 -13.84
N CYS A 52 1.18 13.45 -13.82
CA CYS A 52 2.07 12.56 -14.59
C CYS A 52 2.17 11.17 -13.97
N ILE A 53 1.68 10.15 -14.67
CA ILE A 53 1.66 8.76 -14.21
C ILE A 53 2.63 7.92 -15.05
N PRO A 54 3.50 7.07 -14.48
CA PRO A 54 4.34 6.15 -15.22
C PRO A 54 3.56 5.23 -16.17
N ASN A 55 4.05 5.08 -17.40
CA ASN A 55 3.48 4.17 -18.37
C ASN A 55 3.85 2.74 -18.00
N ALA A 56 2.85 1.86 -17.85
CA ALA A 56 3.05 0.49 -17.40
C ALA A 56 3.92 -0.38 -18.35
N ASN A 57 4.19 0.07 -19.59
CA ASN A 57 4.89 -0.72 -20.62
C ASN A 57 5.75 0.13 -21.58
N ALA A 58 6.68 0.94 -21.10
CA ALA A 58 7.71 1.55 -21.96
C ALA A 58 9.00 0.71 -21.99
N GLY A 59 8.87 -0.56 -22.40
CA GLY A 59 10.01 -1.37 -22.81
C GLY A 59 10.53 -0.85 -24.14
N THR A 60 11.80 -0.42 -24.16
CA THR A 60 12.44 0.26 -25.29
C THR A 60 12.56 -0.69 -26.49
N THR A 61 11.78 -0.46 -27.54
CA THR A 61 11.97 -1.10 -28.84
C THR A 61 13.16 -0.43 -29.53
N THR A 62 14.32 -1.07 -29.53
CA THR A 62 15.46 -0.62 -30.35
C THR A 62 15.75 -1.66 -31.43
N THR A 63 15.39 -1.29 -32.66
CA THR A 63 15.80 -1.94 -33.91
C THR A 63 17.33 -1.96 -34.01
N ALA A 64 17.93 -3.13 -34.20
CA ALA A 64 19.34 -3.23 -34.58
C ALA A 64 19.56 -4.30 -35.64
N SER A 65 20.18 -3.85 -36.74
CA SER A 65 20.54 -4.61 -37.93
C SER A 65 21.66 -5.61 -37.65
N ARG A 66 21.59 -6.73 -38.38
CA ARG A 66 22.50 -7.88 -38.37
C ARG A 66 23.91 -7.50 -38.83
N THR A 67 24.95 -7.92 -38.10
CA THR A 67 26.24 -8.35 -38.67
C THR A 67 26.91 -9.36 -37.73
N THR A 68 27.33 -10.48 -38.31
CA THR A 68 27.92 -11.67 -37.70
C THR A 68 29.43 -11.46 -37.50
N THR A 69 29.99 -11.71 -36.31
CA THR A 69 31.37 -12.25 -36.19
C THR A 69 31.55 -12.94 -34.84
N THR A 70 32.06 -14.16 -34.90
CA THR A 70 32.33 -15.10 -33.81
C THR A 70 33.71 -14.84 -33.21
N THR A 71 33.84 -14.63 -31.89
CA THR A 71 35.05 -15.04 -31.16
C THR A 71 34.78 -15.24 -29.67
N THR A 72 35.22 -16.40 -29.18
CA THR A 72 35.09 -16.94 -27.84
C THR A 72 36.18 -16.38 -26.92
N THR A 73 35.83 -15.74 -25.79
CA THR A 73 36.73 -15.70 -24.63
C THR A 73 35.97 -15.49 -23.30
N THR A 74 36.45 -16.21 -22.29
CA THR A 74 36.07 -16.37 -20.88
C THR A 74 35.41 -15.18 -20.17
N ARG A 75 34.27 -15.45 -19.54
CA ARG A 75 33.43 -14.53 -18.75
C ARG A 75 33.96 -14.39 -17.32
N THR A 76 34.72 -13.33 -17.06
CA THR A 76 34.87 -12.77 -15.70
C THR A 76 33.64 -11.89 -15.43
N THR A 77 32.79 -12.29 -14.48
CA THR A 77 31.62 -11.51 -14.06
C THR A 77 32.07 -10.31 -13.24
N THR A 78 32.38 -9.21 -13.92
CA THR A 78 32.38 -7.89 -13.30
C THR A 78 30.94 -7.41 -13.30
N THR A 79 30.29 -7.43 -12.14
CA THR A 79 28.97 -6.86 -11.92
C THR A 79 29.07 -5.35 -12.07
N THR A 80 28.94 -4.85 -13.30
CA THR A 80 28.70 -3.41 -13.50
C THR A 80 27.29 -3.15 -12.98
N ALA A 81 27.22 -2.57 -11.78
CA ALA A 81 25.99 -2.07 -11.21
C ALA A 81 25.29 -1.19 -12.25
N ALA A 82 24.16 -1.65 -12.76
CA ALA A 82 23.24 -0.82 -13.52
C ALA A 82 22.88 0.38 -12.64
N ALA A 83 23.02 1.57 -13.20
CA ALA A 83 22.73 2.82 -12.53
C ALA A 83 21.33 2.76 -11.88
N VAL A 84 21.30 2.88 -10.57
CA VAL A 84 20.09 2.96 -9.73
C VAL A 84 19.22 4.09 -10.27
N GLN A 85 18.00 3.74 -10.67
CA GLN A 85 16.93 4.70 -10.94
C GLN A 85 16.75 5.54 -9.67
N THR A 86 17.13 6.82 -9.73
CA THR A 86 17.43 7.63 -8.55
C THR A 86 16.16 8.04 -7.80
N GLY A 87 15.83 7.34 -6.72
CA GLY A 87 14.92 7.86 -5.68
C GLY A 87 14.11 6.81 -4.96
N TRP A 88 13.61 5.80 -5.69
CA TRP A 88 12.63 4.83 -5.18
C TRP A 88 13.28 3.49 -4.80
N GLU A 89 13.00 3.00 -3.59
CA GLU A 89 13.50 1.76 -3.02
C GLU A 89 12.33 0.80 -2.76
N GLU A 90 12.47 -0.44 -3.25
CA GLU A 90 11.56 -1.54 -2.91
C GLU A 90 11.98 -2.16 -1.57
N VAL A 91 11.06 -2.16 -0.60
CA VAL A 91 11.23 -2.78 0.72
C VAL A 91 10.62 -4.19 0.74
N ILE A 92 9.43 -4.34 0.13
CA ILE A 92 8.77 -5.63 -0.08
C ILE A 92 8.28 -5.65 -1.53
N GLY A 93 8.77 -6.60 -2.32
CA GLY A 93 8.33 -6.80 -3.69
C GLY A 93 7.04 -7.62 -3.80
N GLU A 94 6.34 -7.48 -4.93
CA GLU A 94 5.07 -8.17 -5.21
C GLU A 94 5.17 -9.70 -5.12
N GLY A 95 6.37 -10.24 -5.36
CA GLY A 95 6.67 -11.67 -5.25
C GLY A 95 6.97 -12.17 -3.83
N SER A 96 6.80 -11.34 -2.79
CA SER A 96 7.25 -11.65 -1.42
C SER A 96 6.66 -12.94 -0.83
N PHE A 97 5.48 -13.38 -1.28
CA PHE A 97 4.89 -14.66 -0.86
C PHE A 97 5.55 -15.90 -1.49
N ASN A 98 6.26 -15.77 -2.62
CA ASN A 98 7.10 -16.86 -3.15
C ASN A 98 8.37 -17.10 -2.31
N SER A 99 8.73 -16.13 -1.48
CA SER A 99 9.85 -16.21 -0.54
C SER A 99 9.39 -15.79 0.85
N PHE A 100 8.26 -16.36 1.28
CA PHE A 100 7.53 -15.93 2.47
C PHE A 100 8.43 -15.68 3.68
N SER A 101 9.29 -16.63 4.03
CA SER A 101 10.18 -16.55 5.19
C SER A 101 11.21 -15.43 5.12
N SER A 102 11.49 -14.85 3.94
CA SER A 102 12.41 -13.73 3.80
C SER A 102 11.76 -12.40 4.19
N PHE A 103 10.43 -12.28 4.04
CA PHE A 103 9.71 -11.01 4.19
C PHE A 103 8.69 -11.01 5.31
N TRP A 104 8.18 -12.17 5.70
CA TRP A 104 7.02 -12.32 6.57
C TRP A 104 7.32 -13.25 7.74
N ASN A 105 6.74 -12.91 8.89
CA ASN A 105 6.63 -13.76 10.06
C ASN A 105 5.18 -14.23 10.19
N TYR A 106 4.97 -15.39 10.79
CA TYR A 106 3.64 -15.83 11.21
C TYR A 106 3.17 -15.03 12.43
N LEU A 107 1.85 -15.04 12.64
CA LEU A 107 1.14 -14.41 13.76
C LEU A 107 1.22 -12.87 13.76
N TYR A 108 0.59 -12.25 14.75
CA TYR A 108 0.82 -10.84 15.05
C TYR A 108 2.22 -10.65 15.67
N PRO A 109 2.81 -9.45 15.63
CA PRO A 109 4.08 -9.17 16.30
C PRO A 109 4.08 -9.48 17.81
N TRP A 110 2.90 -9.46 18.45
CA TRP A 110 2.71 -9.76 19.88
C TRP A 110 2.14 -11.16 20.17
N GLY A 111 2.00 -12.03 19.17
CA GLY A 111 1.55 -13.42 19.36
C GLY A 111 0.23 -13.74 18.67
N SER A 112 -0.55 -14.66 19.23
CA SER A 112 -1.64 -15.33 18.51
C SER A 112 -3.00 -14.65 18.59
N ASP A 113 -3.22 -13.74 19.54
CA ASP A 113 -4.56 -13.27 19.87
C ASP A 113 -4.72 -11.77 19.60
N HIS A 114 -5.97 -11.37 19.35
CA HIS A 114 -6.38 -9.97 19.22
C HIS A 114 -7.81 -9.82 19.79
N ASN A 115 -8.45 -8.68 19.55
CA ASN A 115 -9.78 -8.32 20.07
C ASN A 115 -10.98 -9.06 19.42
N GLY A 116 -10.76 -10.22 18.78
CA GLY A 116 -11.81 -11.05 18.17
C GLY A 116 -11.74 -12.52 18.60
N SER A 117 -12.66 -13.32 18.10
CA SER A 117 -12.90 -14.72 18.51
C SER A 117 -12.04 -15.74 17.76
N ALA A 118 -11.07 -15.32 16.97
CA ALA A 118 -10.08 -16.19 16.35
C ALA A 118 -8.73 -16.13 17.06
N ARG A 119 -8.17 -17.32 17.28
CA ARG A 119 -6.77 -17.51 17.67
C ARG A 119 -5.94 -17.82 16.43
N MET A 120 -4.88 -17.06 16.22
CA MET A 120 -4.00 -17.22 15.07
C MET A 120 -3.09 -18.44 15.26
N LYS A 121 -2.97 -19.26 14.21
CA LYS A 121 -2.14 -20.45 14.18
C LYS A 121 -1.34 -20.48 12.87
N GLN A 122 -0.12 -20.99 12.93
CA GLN A 122 0.76 -21.07 11.77
C GLN A 122 0.22 -22.01 10.68
N ASP A 123 -0.42 -23.12 11.06
CA ASP A 123 -1.03 -24.09 10.13
C ASP A 123 -2.28 -23.56 9.41
N LYS A 124 -2.75 -22.37 9.77
CA LYS A 124 -3.84 -21.63 9.09
C LYS A 124 -3.32 -20.60 8.09
N VAL A 125 -2.02 -20.58 7.86
CA VAL A 125 -1.33 -19.73 6.90
C VAL A 125 -0.66 -20.62 5.85
N SER A 126 -0.93 -20.36 4.57
CA SER A 126 -0.27 -21.05 3.47
C SER A 126 0.11 -20.09 2.36
N THR A 127 1.13 -20.43 1.59
CA THR A 127 1.51 -19.72 0.36
C THR A 127 1.61 -20.69 -0.80
N SER A 128 1.09 -20.30 -1.96
CA SER A 128 1.21 -21.08 -3.20
C SER A 128 1.06 -20.15 -4.40
N GLY A 129 1.94 -20.28 -5.40
CA GLY A 129 1.88 -19.49 -6.63
C GLY A 129 1.89 -17.96 -6.40
N GLY A 130 2.61 -17.48 -5.39
CA GLY A 130 2.64 -16.05 -5.04
C GLY A 130 1.40 -15.53 -4.29
N VAL A 131 0.49 -16.42 -3.87
CA VAL A 131 -0.71 -16.09 -3.11
C VAL A 131 -0.56 -16.53 -1.66
N LEU A 132 -0.75 -15.60 -0.72
CA LEU A 132 -0.99 -15.90 0.69
C LEU A 132 -2.46 -16.26 0.89
N THR A 133 -2.73 -17.36 1.58
CA THR A 133 -4.09 -17.74 2.01
C THR A 133 -4.12 -17.91 3.53
N LEU A 134 -4.99 -17.14 4.18
CA LEU A 134 -5.36 -17.25 5.58
C LEU A 134 -6.70 -17.96 5.66
N ARG A 135 -6.80 -19.03 6.47
CA ARG A 135 -8.01 -19.83 6.62
C ARG A 135 -8.52 -19.76 8.06
N ALA A 136 -9.76 -19.32 8.24
CA ALA A 136 -10.47 -19.42 9.50
C ALA A 136 -11.33 -20.69 9.52
N ASP A 137 -11.17 -21.52 10.55
CA ASP A 137 -11.97 -22.72 10.80
C ASP A 137 -12.78 -22.57 12.07
N ARG A 138 -14.10 -22.76 11.97
CA ARG A 138 -14.99 -22.84 13.12
C ARG A 138 -14.70 -24.09 13.94
N LEU A 139 -14.53 -23.93 15.24
CA LEU A 139 -14.29 -25.01 16.19
C LEU A 139 -15.61 -25.63 16.67
N SER A 140 -15.61 -26.95 16.86
CA SER A 140 -16.73 -27.70 17.45
C SER A 140 -16.89 -27.44 18.96
N SER A 141 -15.82 -27.00 19.61
CA SER A 141 -15.77 -26.63 21.03
C SER A 141 -14.88 -25.40 21.22
N GLN A 142 -15.23 -24.55 22.19
CA GLN A 142 -14.47 -23.34 22.53
C GLN A 142 -13.01 -23.66 22.90
N ASP A 143 -12.06 -22.88 22.37
CA ASP A 143 -10.62 -22.94 22.72
C ASP A 143 -10.25 -21.81 23.71
N GLY A 144 -10.91 -21.81 24.86
CA GLY A 144 -10.72 -20.79 25.89
C GLY A 144 -11.09 -19.37 25.44
N TYR A 145 -10.32 -18.39 25.89
CA TYR A 145 -10.56 -16.96 25.64
C TYR A 145 -9.33 -16.30 25.04
N SER A 146 -9.54 -15.25 24.25
CA SER A 146 -8.46 -14.38 23.78
C SER A 146 -7.70 -13.79 24.97
N THR A 147 -6.39 -13.70 24.84
CA THR A 147 -5.52 -13.00 25.80
C THR A 147 -5.63 -11.47 25.69
N ALA A 148 -6.12 -10.96 24.56
CA ALA A 148 -6.30 -9.52 24.32
C ALA A 148 -7.71 -9.05 24.71
N ASN A 149 -7.83 -7.82 25.23
CA ASN A 149 -9.12 -7.22 25.56
C ASN A 149 -10.02 -7.10 24.31
N PRO A 150 -11.34 -7.36 24.42
CA PRO A 150 -12.12 -7.61 25.64
C PRO A 150 -12.14 -9.07 26.11
N LYS A 151 -11.18 -9.90 25.68
CA LYS A 151 -11.05 -11.33 25.98
C LYS A 151 -12.24 -12.18 25.52
N PRO A 152 -12.69 -12.06 24.25
CA PRO A 152 -13.78 -12.88 23.74
C PRO A 152 -13.43 -14.38 23.77
N ALA A 153 -14.47 -15.22 23.84
CA ALA A 153 -14.33 -16.66 23.66
C ALA A 153 -13.74 -16.98 22.27
N ILE A 154 -12.81 -17.93 22.21
CA ILE A 154 -12.22 -18.38 20.95
C ILE A 154 -13.07 -19.50 20.37
N TRP A 155 -13.63 -19.21 19.20
CA TRP A 155 -14.44 -20.15 18.43
C TRP A 155 -13.83 -20.48 17.08
N TYR A 156 -12.72 -19.84 16.71
CA TYR A 156 -12.05 -20.05 15.43
C TYR A 156 -10.55 -20.22 15.60
N TRP A 157 -9.96 -21.09 14.80
CA TRP A 157 -8.53 -20.99 14.48
C TRP A 157 -8.36 -20.30 13.14
N SER A 158 -7.50 -19.30 13.07
CA SER A 158 -7.30 -18.49 11.86
C SER A 158 -5.82 -18.16 11.65
N GLY A 159 -5.51 -17.32 10.65
CA GLY A 159 -4.15 -16.91 10.30
C GLY A 159 -3.94 -15.41 10.43
N ALA A 160 -2.72 -15.05 10.82
CA ALA A 160 -2.17 -13.70 10.71
C ALA A 160 -0.70 -13.81 10.30
N VAL A 161 -0.21 -12.78 9.61
CA VAL A 161 1.20 -12.59 9.27
C VAL A 161 1.56 -11.13 9.45
N HIS A 162 2.83 -10.86 9.75
CA HIS A 162 3.36 -9.51 9.75
C HIS A 162 4.69 -9.43 9.00
N ALA A 163 4.95 -8.29 8.38
CA ALA A 163 6.20 -8.07 7.68
C ALA A 163 7.37 -7.99 8.68
N LYS A 164 8.53 -8.51 8.27
CA LYS A 164 9.80 -8.32 8.99
C LYS A 164 10.30 -6.88 8.92
N ALA A 165 10.00 -6.20 7.83
CA ALA A 165 10.29 -4.78 7.66
C ALA A 165 9.22 -3.91 8.35
N THR A 166 9.64 -2.73 8.79
CA THR A 166 8.76 -1.71 9.36
C THR A 166 8.69 -0.49 8.44
N VAL A 167 7.58 0.24 8.54
CA VAL A 167 7.35 1.50 7.84
C VAL A 167 7.75 2.64 8.77
N VAL A 168 8.60 3.56 8.29
CA VAL A 168 8.98 4.77 9.03
C VAL A 168 8.96 5.95 8.09
N ILE A 169 7.94 6.81 8.22
CA ILE A 169 7.85 8.05 7.45
C ILE A 169 8.66 9.14 8.18
N ASN A 170 9.70 9.67 7.53
CA ASN A 170 10.62 10.64 8.11
C ASN A 170 11.33 11.49 7.03
N ASP A 171 12.28 12.34 7.40
CA ASP A 171 13.02 13.18 6.44
C ASP A 171 13.89 12.37 5.47
N GLN A 172 14.33 11.17 5.86
CA GLN A 172 15.10 10.29 4.98
C GLN A 172 14.21 9.62 3.95
N PHE A 173 13.01 9.19 4.34
CA PHE A 173 12.03 8.53 3.51
C PHE A 173 10.66 9.18 3.68
N PRO A 174 10.44 10.37 3.08
CA PRO A 174 9.22 11.13 3.27
C PRO A 174 8.02 10.53 2.56
N ASN A 175 8.23 9.72 1.52
CA ASN A 175 7.16 9.16 0.69
C ASN A 175 7.17 7.63 0.75
N TRP A 176 6.00 7.04 0.95
CA TRP A 176 5.78 5.59 1.00
C TRP A 176 4.55 5.19 0.19
N GLU A 177 4.67 4.11 -0.56
CA GLU A 177 3.55 3.41 -1.18
C GLU A 177 3.42 2.03 -0.55
N ILE A 178 2.21 1.69 -0.12
CA ILE A 178 1.89 0.37 0.44
C ILE A 178 0.62 -0.10 -0.23
N ARG A 179 0.68 -1.26 -0.88
CA ARG A 179 -0.46 -1.82 -1.60
C ARG A 179 -0.45 -3.34 -1.63
N GLY A 180 -1.60 -3.93 -1.96
CA GLY A 180 -1.73 -5.35 -2.26
C GLY A 180 -3.06 -5.64 -2.94
N GLU A 181 -3.16 -6.81 -3.56
CA GLU A 181 -4.42 -7.32 -4.12
C GLU A 181 -5.02 -8.37 -3.19
N PHE A 182 -6.32 -8.27 -2.92
CA PHE A 182 -6.98 -9.08 -1.91
C PHE A 182 -8.32 -9.64 -2.40
N LYS A 183 -8.63 -10.85 -1.92
CA LYS A 183 -9.99 -11.44 -1.92
C LYS A 183 -10.43 -11.58 -0.48
N ALA A 184 -11.22 -10.63 0.00
CA ALA A 184 -11.58 -10.45 1.39
C ALA A 184 -13.00 -10.97 1.67
N PRO A 185 -13.19 -11.89 2.64
CA PRO A 185 -14.51 -12.33 3.01
C PRO A 185 -15.31 -11.19 3.67
N THR A 186 -16.60 -11.10 3.32
CA THR A 186 -17.51 -10.02 3.72
C THR A 186 -18.77 -10.52 4.43
N SER A 187 -18.81 -11.80 4.78
CA SER A 187 -19.96 -12.37 5.51
C SER A 187 -19.92 -11.93 6.97
N ARG A 188 -21.08 -11.78 7.60
CA ARG A 188 -21.18 -11.47 9.04
C ARG A 188 -20.20 -12.32 9.86
N GLY A 189 -19.45 -11.68 10.75
CA GLY A 189 -18.44 -12.31 11.60
C GLY A 189 -17.09 -12.58 10.94
N THR A 190 -16.86 -12.17 9.71
CA THR A 190 -15.52 -12.17 9.10
C THR A 190 -14.89 -10.79 9.23
N TRP A 191 -13.65 -10.72 9.73
CA TRP A 191 -12.90 -9.49 9.92
C TRP A 191 -11.49 -9.57 9.31
N PRO A 192 -11.37 -9.60 7.97
CA PRO A 192 -10.09 -9.50 7.29
C PRO A 192 -9.54 -8.08 7.38
N ALA A 193 -8.22 -7.97 7.54
CA ALA A 193 -7.53 -6.68 7.56
C ALA A 193 -6.16 -6.71 6.87
N PHE A 194 -5.77 -5.56 6.31
CA PHE A 194 -4.40 -5.21 5.90
C PHE A 194 -4.11 -3.80 6.43
N TRP A 195 -3.18 -3.68 7.36
CA TRP A 195 -3.08 -2.50 8.21
C TRP A 195 -1.68 -2.29 8.77
N LEU A 196 -1.49 -1.09 9.31
CA LEU A 196 -0.25 -0.64 9.95
C LEU A 196 -0.50 -0.32 11.41
N THR A 197 0.43 -0.65 12.29
CA THR A 197 0.33 -0.27 13.71
C THR A 197 1.70 -0.05 14.33
N GLY A 198 1.80 0.86 15.30
CA GLY A 198 3.06 1.23 15.94
C GLY A 198 3.81 0.05 16.56
N THR A 199 5.14 0.01 16.40
CA THR A 199 5.93 -1.11 16.93
C THR A 199 6.24 -1.01 18.42
N GLN A 200 6.08 0.18 19.01
CA GLN A 200 6.44 0.49 20.39
C GLN A 200 5.23 0.85 21.25
N SER A 201 4.22 1.46 20.64
CA SER A 201 2.99 1.88 21.28
C SER A 201 1.85 1.81 20.28
N TRP A 202 0.65 1.58 20.79
CA TRP A 202 -0.57 1.93 20.09
C TRP A 202 -1.15 3.22 20.69
N PRO A 203 -1.56 4.19 19.87
CA PRO A 203 -1.30 4.34 18.43
C PRO A 203 0.18 4.64 18.10
N PRO A 204 0.60 4.75 16.81
CA PRO A 204 -0.20 4.96 15.57
C PRO A 204 -0.90 3.72 15.00
N GLU A 205 -1.95 3.92 14.20
CA GLU A 205 -2.58 2.87 13.37
C GLU A 205 -3.20 3.42 12.06
N ILE A 206 -3.06 2.67 10.96
CA ILE A 206 -3.65 2.95 9.64
C ILE A 206 -4.25 1.65 9.08
N ASP A 207 -5.56 1.63 8.86
CA ASP A 207 -6.23 0.51 8.19
C ASP A 207 -6.33 0.78 6.69
N ILE A 208 -5.68 -0.06 5.89
CA ILE A 208 -5.67 0.04 4.42
C ILE A 208 -6.82 -0.81 3.84
N LEU A 209 -7.05 -1.97 4.43
CA LEU A 209 -8.21 -2.81 4.19
C LEU A 209 -8.76 -3.25 5.55
N GLU A 210 -10.05 -3.05 5.77
CA GLU A 210 -10.76 -3.58 6.94
C GLU A 210 -12.23 -3.80 6.58
N PHE A 211 -12.67 -5.06 6.56
CA PHE A 211 -14.09 -5.39 6.41
C PHE A 211 -14.67 -5.89 7.73
N LYS A 212 -15.91 -5.52 8.03
CA LYS A 212 -16.57 -5.83 9.30
C LYS A 212 -17.91 -6.52 9.06
N GLY A 213 -17.86 -7.72 8.50
CA GLY A 213 -19.05 -8.55 8.32
C GLY A 213 -20.04 -8.07 7.26
N ASP A 214 -19.60 -7.14 6.39
CA ASP A 214 -20.33 -6.67 5.22
C ASP A 214 -19.36 -6.29 4.09
N THR A 215 -19.89 -5.78 2.97
CA THR A 215 -19.12 -5.38 1.77
C THR A 215 -18.51 -3.98 1.85
N THR A 216 -18.48 -3.36 3.02
CA THR A 216 -17.92 -2.02 3.20
C THR A 216 -16.50 -2.14 3.72
N ASN A 217 -15.53 -1.65 2.95
CA ASN A 217 -14.18 -1.44 3.43
C ASN A 217 -14.11 -0.16 4.26
N TRP A 218 -13.48 -0.24 5.42
CA TRP A 218 -13.20 0.88 6.30
C TRP A 218 -11.72 1.21 6.20
N PHE A 219 -11.42 2.44 5.78
CA PHE A 219 -10.11 3.03 5.96
C PHE A 219 -10.15 3.81 7.26
N ASN A 220 -9.27 3.49 8.20
CA ASN A 220 -9.16 4.26 9.44
C ASN A 220 -7.74 4.77 9.62
N THR A 221 -7.63 5.86 10.38
CA THR A 221 -6.36 6.35 10.92
C THR A 221 -6.61 6.76 12.36
N PHE A 222 -6.09 5.98 13.30
CA PHE A 222 -6.28 6.19 14.73
C PHE A 222 -5.09 6.97 15.31
N ARG A 223 -5.39 8.11 15.92
CA ARG A 223 -4.46 8.90 16.73
C ARG A 223 -4.69 8.68 18.23
N SER A 224 -5.87 8.17 18.58
CA SER A 224 -6.24 7.60 19.89
C SER A 224 -7.45 6.68 19.71
N SER A 225 -7.99 6.14 20.81
CA SER A 225 -9.24 5.37 20.78
C SER A 225 -10.50 6.18 20.44
N SER A 226 -10.44 7.51 20.58
CA SER A 226 -11.56 8.42 20.28
C SER A 226 -11.27 9.37 19.12
N ASP A 227 -10.00 9.54 18.74
CA ASP A 227 -9.58 10.36 17.61
C ASP A 227 -9.23 9.47 16.42
N VAL A 228 -10.21 9.31 15.53
CA VAL A 228 -10.12 8.48 14.33
C VAL A 228 -10.65 9.24 13.11
N SER A 229 -9.91 9.19 12.01
CA SER A 229 -10.44 9.56 10.69
C SER A 229 -10.89 8.29 9.99
N THR A 230 -12.12 8.30 9.45
CA THR A 230 -12.69 7.14 8.74
C THR A 230 -13.20 7.54 7.36
N THR A 231 -12.80 6.79 6.35
CA THR A 231 -13.37 6.81 5.00
C THR A 231 -13.92 5.41 4.70
N LYS A 232 -15.08 5.31 4.04
CA LYS A 232 -15.71 4.02 3.71
C LYS A 232 -15.89 3.86 2.22
N ALA A 233 -15.68 2.65 1.72
CA ALA A 233 -15.92 2.31 0.31
C ALA A 233 -16.62 0.95 0.21
N THR A 234 -17.76 0.90 -0.48
CA THR A 234 -18.43 -0.37 -0.78
C THR A 234 -17.70 -1.09 -1.91
N VAL A 235 -17.34 -2.36 -1.67
CA VAL A 235 -16.71 -3.27 -2.64
C VAL A 235 -17.55 -4.55 -2.67
N GLY A 236 -18.60 -4.57 -3.49
CA GLY A 236 -19.65 -5.58 -3.45
C GLY A 236 -19.17 -7.01 -3.72
N ASN A 237 -18.13 -7.18 -4.53
CA ASN A 237 -17.55 -8.44 -4.94
C ASN A 237 -16.20 -8.76 -4.26
N ALA A 238 -15.86 -8.08 -3.16
CA ALA A 238 -14.57 -8.24 -2.47
C ALA A 238 -14.20 -9.69 -2.14
N ALA A 239 -15.19 -10.56 -1.89
CA ALA A 239 -14.98 -11.96 -1.55
C ALA A 239 -14.66 -12.86 -2.76
N SER A 240 -15.02 -12.46 -3.98
CA SER A 240 -14.90 -13.30 -5.18
C SER A 240 -13.88 -12.80 -6.19
N THR A 241 -13.56 -11.51 -6.19
CA THR A 241 -12.63 -10.87 -7.13
C THR A 241 -11.44 -10.24 -6.41
N TRP A 242 -10.31 -10.18 -7.11
CA TRP A 242 -9.14 -9.46 -6.63
C TRP A 242 -9.40 -7.96 -6.73
N HIS A 243 -9.21 -7.26 -5.61
CA HIS A 243 -9.21 -5.80 -5.56
C HIS A 243 -7.90 -5.30 -4.99
N GLN A 244 -7.35 -4.23 -5.57
CA GLN A 244 -6.16 -3.59 -5.04
C GLN A 244 -6.56 -2.58 -3.95
N TYR A 245 -5.91 -2.65 -2.81
CA TYR A 245 -6.01 -1.65 -1.75
C TYR A 245 -4.65 -1.00 -1.59
N ARG A 246 -4.62 0.33 -1.55
CA ARG A 246 -3.38 1.10 -1.60
C ARG A 246 -3.47 2.32 -0.70
N ILE A 247 -2.35 2.64 -0.08
CA ILE A 247 -2.08 3.97 0.46
C ILE A 247 -0.87 4.62 -0.18
N TRP A 248 -0.94 5.95 -0.26
CA TRP A 248 0.21 6.82 -0.46
C TRP A 248 0.38 7.69 0.78
N ALA A 249 1.47 7.47 1.52
CA ALA A 249 1.78 8.17 2.76
C ALA A 249 2.96 9.14 2.54
N THR A 250 2.73 10.42 2.83
CA THR A 250 3.72 11.48 2.63
C THR A 250 3.91 12.27 3.92
N LYS A 251 5.15 12.49 4.33
CA LYS A 251 5.51 13.42 5.42
C LYS A 251 5.02 14.83 5.06
N ALA A 252 3.97 15.31 5.73
CA ALA A 252 3.33 16.58 5.41
C ALA A 252 4.06 17.76 6.05
N ASN A 253 4.55 17.58 7.27
CA ASN A 253 5.30 18.57 8.02
C ASN A 253 6.27 17.87 8.99
N ALA A 254 6.77 18.57 10.02
CA ALA A 254 7.70 17.99 10.99
C ALA A 254 7.10 16.82 11.81
N ASN A 255 5.77 16.80 11.99
CA ASN A 255 5.09 15.89 12.91
C ASN A 255 4.11 14.95 12.20
N ASP A 256 3.47 15.42 11.12
CA ASP A 256 2.30 14.75 10.56
C ASP A 256 2.57 14.10 9.21
N VAL A 257 1.79 13.05 8.94
CA VAL A 257 1.80 12.31 7.67
C VAL A 257 0.43 12.48 7.02
N THR A 258 0.40 12.82 5.73
CA THR A 258 -0.82 12.74 4.92
C THR A 258 -0.93 11.36 4.30
N VAL A 259 -2.10 10.72 4.40
CA VAL A 259 -2.35 9.38 3.88
C VAL A 259 -3.51 9.42 2.91
N HIS A 260 -3.27 9.08 1.65
CA HIS A 260 -4.31 8.93 0.62
C HIS A 260 -4.67 7.46 0.45
N PHE A 261 -5.96 7.16 0.34
CA PHE A 261 -6.48 5.80 0.23
C PHE A 261 -7.08 5.55 -1.15
N TYR A 262 -6.84 4.37 -1.69
CA TYR A 262 -7.34 3.95 -3.00
C TYR A 262 -7.89 2.52 -2.96
N VAL A 263 -8.91 2.27 -3.78
CA VAL A 263 -9.33 0.91 -4.18
C VAL A 263 -9.27 0.83 -5.70
N ASP A 264 -8.59 -0.16 -6.26
CA ASP A 264 -8.45 -0.36 -7.70
C ASP A 264 -7.93 0.86 -8.48
N GLY A 265 -7.11 1.67 -7.82
CA GLY A 265 -6.58 2.92 -8.37
C GLY A 265 -7.51 4.12 -8.20
N ASP A 266 -8.78 3.92 -7.84
CA ASP A 266 -9.72 5.01 -7.54
C ASP A 266 -9.41 5.61 -6.16
N TRP A 267 -9.22 6.93 -6.13
CA TRP A 267 -9.08 7.67 -4.88
C TRP A 267 -10.37 7.61 -4.06
N LYS A 268 -10.24 7.31 -2.76
CA LYS A 268 -11.38 7.21 -1.82
C LYS A 268 -11.37 8.30 -0.76
N GLY A 269 -10.20 8.73 -0.31
CA GLY A 269 -10.11 9.71 0.76
C GLY A 269 -8.68 10.06 1.13
N GLN A 270 -8.54 11.08 1.97
CA GLN A 270 -7.30 11.54 2.55
C GLN A 270 -7.47 11.72 4.05
N HIS A 271 -6.55 11.20 4.86
CA HIS A 271 -6.50 11.43 6.30
C HIS A 271 -5.22 12.18 6.69
N ASN A 272 -5.31 12.99 7.76
CA ASN A 272 -4.14 13.51 8.46
C ASN A 272 -3.76 12.57 9.61
N ALA A 273 -2.64 11.88 9.49
CA ALA A 273 -2.08 11.03 10.52
C ALA A 273 -1.14 11.86 11.41
N ALA A 274 -1.76 12.62 12.33
CA ALA A 274 -1.05 13.56 13.18
C ALA A 274 -0.07 12.86 14.13
N GLY A 275 1.17 13.34 14.20
CA GLY A 275 2.23 12.78 15.05
C GLY A 275 2.80 11.42 14.61
N PHE A 276 2.58 11.00 13.36
CA PHE A 276 3.06 9.72 12.84
C PHE A 276 4.49 9.78 12.28
N VAL A 277 5.06 10.97 12.09
CA VAL A 277 6.47 11.10 11.66
C VAL A 277 7.40 10.46 12.70
N ASN A 278 8.41 9.73 12.20
CA ASN A 278 9.37 8.96 13.01
C ASN A 278 8.77 7.83 13.86
N LYS A 279 7.49 7.49 13.69
CA LYS A 279 6.89 6.33 14.37
C LYS A 279 7.06 5.08 13.50
N PRO A 280 7.83 4.08 13.93
CA PRO A 280 7.90 2.81 13.22
C PRO A 280 6.57 2.07 13.34
N MET A 281 6.11 1.50 12.22
CA MET A 281 4.87 0.71 12.15
C MET A 281 5.13 -0.66 11.54
N TRP A 282 4.53 -1.70 12.14
CA TRP A 282 4.39 -3.02 11.55
C TRP A 282 3.42 -2.99 10.39
N ILE A 283 3.58 -3.92 9.45
CA ILE A 283 2.59 -4.21 8.40
C ILE A 283 1.98 -5.57 8.74
N ILE A 284 0.65 -5.66 8.81
CA ILE A 284 -0.07 -6.85 9.27
C ILE A 284 -1.14 -7.23 8.26
N ILE A 285 -1.26 -8.52 7.97
CA ILE A 285 -2.40 -9.11 7.25
C ILE A 285 -2.98 -10.20 8.15
N ASN A 286 -4.27 -10.10 8.48
CA ASN A 286 -4.93 -11.11 9.30
C ASN A 286 -6.36 -11.37 8.86
N LEU A 287 -6.87 -12.54 9.23
CA LEU A 287 -8.30 -12.87 9.20
C LEU A 287 -8.79 -13.06 10.63
N GLN A 288 -9.25 -11.98 11.26
CA GLN A 288 -9.92 -12.08 12.56
C GLN A 288 -11.39 -12.47 12.35
N MET A 289 -12.04 -12.99 13.38
CA MET A 289 -13.43 -13.42 13.34
C MET A 289 -14.23 -12.79 14.48
N GLU A 290 -15.49 -12.49 14.21
CA GLU A 290 -16.45 -11.87 15.12
C GLU A 290 -15.95 -10.54 15.71
N GLY A 291 -16.30 -10.20 16.95
CA GLY A 291 -16.01 -8.88 17.52
C GLY A 291 -16.76 -7.77 16.76
N SER A 292 -16.03 -6.78 16.25
CA SER A 292 -16.61 -5.67 15.49
C SER A 292 -17.27 -6.09 14.17
N SER A 293 -17.01 -7.32 13.67
CA SER A 293 -17.68 -7.88 12.49
C SER A 293 -19.01 -8.58 12.80
N GLY A 294 -19.43 -8.61 14.07
CA GLY A 294 -20.66 -9.22 14.54
C GLY A 294 -20.57 -10.73 14.80
N SER A 295 -21.55 -11.29 15.50
CA SER A 295 -21.63 -12.72 15.82
C SER A 295 -23.08 -13.24 15.67
N PRO A 296 -23.29 -14.53 15.35
CA PRO A 296 -22.27 -15.54 15.06
C PRO A 296 -21.62 -15.31 13.68
N GLY A 297 -20.35 -15.68 13.57
CA GLY A 297 -19.64 -15.80 12.30
C GLY A 297 -19.99 -17.08 11.54
N PRO A 298 -19.35 -17.32 10.37
CA PRO A 298 -19.63 -18.48 9.52
C PRO A 298 -19.43 -19.81 10.25
N GLY A 299 -20.30 -20.79 9.97
CA GLY A 299 -20.21 -22.13 10.57
C GLY A 299 -19.14 -23.05 9.94
N GLY A 300 -18.56 -22.66 8.80
CA GLY A 300 -17.58 -23.44 8.05
C GLY A 300 -16.28 -22.69 7.81
N SER A 301 -15.38 -23.30 7.03
CA SER A 301 -14.11 -22.68 6.67
C SER A 301 -14.30 -21.42 5.82
N THR A 302 -13.61 -20.35 6.21
CA THR A 302 -13.58 -19.07 5.49
C THR A 302 -12.15 -18.74 5.10
N THR A 303 -11.93 -18.20 3.90
CA THR A 303 -10.60 -17.84 3.42
C THR A 303 -10.48 -16.36 3.14
N TYR A 304 -9.30 -15.81 3.43
CA TYR A 304 -8.85 -14.49 3.04
C TYR A 304 -7.54 -14.64 2.27
N GLN A 305 -7.47 -14.07 1.07
CA GLN A 305 -6.29 -14.22 0.21
C GLN A 305 -5.67 -12.88 -0.11
N ALA A 306 -4.34 -12.87 -0.21
CA ALA A 306 -3.55 -11.71 -0.58
C ALA A 306 -2.51 -12.11 -1.65
N GLN A 307 -2.25 -11.22 -2.59
CA GLN A 307 -1.17 -11.37 -3.58
C GLN A 307 -0.60 -9.98 -3.94
N LYS A 308 0.56 -9.98 -4.58
CA LYS A 308 1.21 -8.75 -5.07
C LYS A 308 1.30 -7.64 -4.01
N VAL A 309 1.61 -8.01 -2.77
CA VAL A 309 1.84 -7.02 -1.71
C VAL A 309 3.16 -6.33 -1.99
N TYR A 310 3.11 -5.01 -2.06
CA TYR A 310 4.22 -4.14 -2.40
C TYR A 310 4.39 -3.05 -1.34
N VAL A 311 5.65 -2.79 -0.98
CA VAL A 311 6.04 -1.69 -0.11
C VAL A 311 7.23 -1.00 -0.74
N GLY A 312 7.05 0.26 -1.11
CA GLY A 312 8.09 1.12 -1.67
C GLY A 312 8.23 2.41 -0.88
N ARG A 313 9.42 3.00 -0.96
CA ARG A 313 9.72 4.29 -0.33
C ARG A 313 10.61 5.15 -1.20
N SER A 314 10.55 6.47 -1.05
CA SER A 314 11.47 7.38 -1.73
C SER A 314 12.20 8.32 -0.78
N ARG A 315 13.42 8.68 -1.16
CA ARG A 315 14.21 9.76 -0.54
C ARG A 315 13.85 11.16 -1.05
N THR A 316 13.15 11.24 -2.18
CA THR A 316 12.75 12.52 -2.79
C THR A 316 11.35 12.89 -2.34
N TYR A 317 11.15 14.18 -2.08
CA TYR A 317 9.83 14.78 -1.83
C TYR A 317 9.01 14.87 -3.11
#